data_AF-A0A2K5ASH6-F1
#
_entry.id   AF-A0A2K5ASH6-F1
#
_cell.length_a   1.000
_cell.length_b   1.000
_cell.length_c   1.000
_cell.angle_alpha   90.00
_cell.angle_beta   90.00
_cell.angle_gamma   90.00
#
_symmetry.space_group_name_H-M   'P 1'
#
loop_
_entity.id
_entity.type
_entity.pdbx_description
1 polymer ?
#
loop_
_entity_poly.entity_id
_entity_poly.type
_entity_poly.pdbx_seq_one_letter_code
_entity_poly.pdbx_strand_id
1 'polypeptide(L)' 'MSKESKVRCPYCESTFNSKEELSKHIDRMHIGPGVLEGDTRKL' A
#
# COMPACT_ATOMS: atom_id res chain seq x y z
N MET A 1 -24.45 11.93 -4.98
CA MET A 1 -23.77 10.63 -5.15
C MET A 1 -22.39 10.73 -4.52
N SER A 2 -22.22 10.14 -3.34
CA SER A 2 -21.00 10.25 -2.52
C SER A 2 -19.88 9.44 -3.17
N LYS A 3 -18.80 10.11 -3.59
CA LYS A 3 -17.60 9.44 -4.11
C LYS A 3 -16.85 8.81 -2.95
N GLU A 4 -17.15 7.55 -2.68
CA GLU A 4 -16.38 6.73 -1.76
C GLU A 4 -15.13 6.25 -2.52
N SER A 5 -14.05 7.02 -2.42
CA SER A 5 -12.77 6.71 -3.06
C SER A 5 -12.09 5.56 -2.33
N LYS A 6 -12.47 4.33 -2.69
CA LYS A 6 -11.87 3.10 -2.17
C LYS A 6 -10.52 2.87 -2.86
N VAL A 7 -9.50 2.56 -2.06
CA VAL A 7 -8.13 2.31 -2.52
C VAL A 7 -7.92 0.82 -2.63
N ARG A 8 -7.48 0.36 -3.80
CA ARG A 8 -7.23 -1.07 -4.08
C ARG A 8 -5.74 -1.40 -3.98
N CYS A 9 -5.42 -2.55 -3.41
CA CYS A 9 -4.07 -3.07 -3.36
C CYS A 9 -3.60 -3.51 -4.76
N PRO A 10 -2.43 -3.09 -5.23
CA PRO A 10 -1.91 -3.52 -6.53
C PRO A 10 -1.35 -4.95 -6.52
N TYR A 11 -1.12 -5.54 -5.34
CA TYR A 11 -0.49 -6.86 -5.20
C TYR A 11 -1.51 -7.99 -5.09
N CYS A 12 -2.67 -7.74 -4.47
CA CYS A 12 -3.71 -8.76 -4.23
C CYS A 12 -5.13 -8.24 -4.47
N GLU A 13 -5.27 -7.03 -5.02
CA GLU A 13 -6.56 -6.41 -5.40
C GLU A 13 -7.55 -6.22 -4.25
N SER A 14 -7.08 -6.29 -3.00
CA SER A 14 -7.90 -6.01 -1.81
C SER A 14 -8.34 -4.55 -1.76
N THR A 15 -9.61 -4.31 -1.44
CA THR A 15 -10.22 -2.98 -1.45
C THR A 15 -10.30 -2.41 -0.04
N PHE A 16 -9.76 -1.22 0.17
CA PHE A 16 -9.70 -0.53 1.46
C PHE A 16 -10.39 0.82 1.38
N ASN A 17 -10.88 1.31 2.52
CA ASN A 17 -11.51 2.63 2.60
C ASN A 17 -10.51 3.78 2.78
N SER A 18 -9.26 3.46 3.15
CA SER A 18 -8.21 4.45 3.44
C SER A 18 -6.84 3.99 2.99
N LYS A 19 -5.97 4.94 2.68
CA LYS A 19 -4.57 4.66 2.31
C LYS A 19 -3.78 4.05 3.48
N GLU A 20 -4.11 4.43 4.72
CA GLU A 20 -3.47 3.89 5.94
C GLU A 20 -3.68 2.38 6.09
N GLU A 21 -4.93 1.93 5.90
CA GLU A 21 -5.31 0.51 5.92
C GLU A 21 -4.57 -0.26 4.83
N LEU A 22 -4.53 0.32 3.62
CA LEU A 22 -3.77 -0.27 2.51
C LEU A 22 -2.27 -0.34 2.82
N SER A 23 -1.69 0.68 3.43
CA SER A 23 -0.27 0.72 3.76
C SER A 23 0.10 -0.33 4.80
N LYS A 24 -0.71 -0.48 5.86
CA LYS A 24 -0.55 -1.55 6.85
C LYS A 24 -0.76 -2.94 6.26
N HIS A 25 -1.71 -3.06 5.33
CA HIS A 25 -1.95 -4.30 4.62
C HIS A 25 -0.75 -4.69 3.75
N ILE A 26 -0.22 -3.75 2.96
CA ILE A 26 0.98 -3.99 2.15
C ILE A 26 2.14 -4.34 3.08
N ASP A 27 2.34 -3.60 4.17
CA ASP A 27 3.38 -3.87 5.16
C ASP A 27 3.30 -5.30 5.70
N ARG A 28 2.12 -5.75 6.15
CA ARG A 28 1.97 -7.08 6.76
C ARG A 28 1.89 -8.24 5.77
N MET A 29 1.29 -8.02 4.59
CA MET A 29 0.97 -9.09 3.63
C MET A 29 1.96 -9.17 2.48
N HIS A 30 2.63 -8.07 2.14
CA HIS A 30 3.50 -7.96 0.97
C HIS A 30 4.94 -7.52 1.32
N ILE A 31 5.12 -6.69 2.36
CA ILE A 31 6.40 -6.20 2.88
C ILE A 31 6.82 -7.09 4.06
N GLY A 32 7.22 -8.34 3.76
CA GLY A 32 7.98 -9.11 4.75
C GLY A 32 9.16 -8.25 5.26
N PRO A 33 9.46 -8.26 6.58
CA PRO A 33 10.41 -7.35 7.18
C PRO A 33 11.78 -7.51 6.52
N GLY A 34 12.24 -6.49 5.78
CA GLY A 34 13.65 -6.49 5.38
C GLY A 34 14.09 -5.75 4.14
N VAL A 35 13.27 -4.98 3.42
CA VAL A 35 13.82 -4.15 2.33
C VAL A 35 13.12 -2.78 2.24
N LEU A 36 13.28 -1.99 3.29
CA LEU A 36 13.48 -0.55 3.12
C LEU A 36 15.00 -0.31 3.12
N GLU A 37 15.71 -0.99 2.22
CA GLU A 37 17.04 -0.53 1.83
C GLU A 37 16.90 0.38 0.62
N GLY A 38 17.28 1.63 0.82
CA GLY A 38 17.83 2.43 -0.26
C GLY A 38 16.92 3.51 -0.82
N ASP A 39 16.85 4.64 -0.11
CA ASP A 39 17.16 5.91 -0.75
C ASP A 39 18.39 5.71 -1.66
N THR A 40 18.27 5.76 -2.98
CA THR A 40 19.21 6.47 -3.87
C THR A 40 18.66 6.55 -5.30
N ARG A 41 18.89 7.73 -5.93
CA ARG A 41 18.88 8.02 -7.37
C ARG A 41 17.53 8.44 -7.99
N LYS A 42 17.19 9.72 -7.81
CA LYS A 42 16.78 10.54 -8.95
C LYS A 42 17.81 11.66 -9.15
N LEU A 43 18.62 11.42 -10.18
CA LEU A 43 19.47 12.29 -10.99
C LEU A 43 20.33 13.36 -10.30
#